data_AF-A0AA39QD12-F1
#
_entry.id   AF-A0AA39QD12-F1
#
_cell.length_a   1.000
_cell.length_b   1.000
_cell.length_c   1.000
_cell.angle_alpha   90.00
_cell.angle_beta   90.00
_cell.angle_gamma   90.00
#
_symmetry.space_group_name_H-M   'P 1'
#
loop_
_entity.id
_entity.type
_entity.pdbx_description
1 polymer ?
#
loop_
_entity_poly.entity_id
_entity_poly.type
_entity_poly.pdbx_seq_one_letter_code
_entity_poly.pdbx_strand_id
1 'polypeptide(L)' 'PPLLNADIGGSLSAMYLVVNDLGTNSGRGRDFANGYTFLERFHVAGGRVGVGVTTQTRATTN' A
#
# COMPACT_ATOMS: atom_id res chain seq x y z
N PRO A 1 6.86 -10.06 -4.44
CA PRO A 1 7.87 -11.10 -4.77
C PRO A 1 9.23 -10.89 -4.07
N PRO A 2 9.78 -11.91 -3.38
CA PRO A 2 11.06 -11.82 -2.64
C PRO A 2 12.25 -11.35 -3.49
N LEU A 3 12.24 -11.65 -4.80
CA LEU A 3 13.28 -11.21 -5.74
C LEU A 3 13.38 -9.68 -5.88
N LEU A 4 12.27 -8.95 -5.72
CA LEU A 4 12.25 -7.49 -5.83
C LEU A 4 12.67 -6.79 -4.53
N ASN A 5 12.88 -7.53 -3.44
CA ASN A 5 13.39 -6.94 -2.20
C ASN A 5 14.82 -6.40 -2.39
N ALA A 6 15.62 -7.00 -3.28
CA ALA A 6 16.96 -6.53 -3.59
C ALA A 6 16.95 -5.13 -4.23
N ASP A 7 15.91 -4.81 -5.02
CA ASP A 7 15.77 -3.52 -5.69
C ASP A 7 15.54 -2.36 -4.71
N ILE A 8 15.03 -2.66 -3.51
CA ILE A 8 14.85 -1.70 -2.42
C ILE A 8 15.96 -1.82 -1.35
N GLY A 9 17.07 -2.49 -1.67
CA GLY A 9 18.21 -2.67 -0.75
C GLY A 9 17.96 -3.67 0.37
N GLY A 10 16.91 -4.49 0.27
CA GLY A 10 16.55 -5.51 1.24
C GLY A 10 17.14 -6.89 0.95
N SER A 11 16.86 -7.83 1.84
CA SER A 11 17.21 -9.24 1.69
C SER A 11 16.13 -9.98 0.91
N LEU A 12 16.55 -10.87 0.01
CA LEU A 12 15.65 -11.65 -0.86
C LEU A 12 14.60 -12.41 -0.06
N SER A 13 14.94 -13.00 1.09
CA SER A 13 14.01 -13.86 1.86
C SER A 13 13.30 -13.14 3.02
N ALA A 14 13.48 -11.83 3.16
CA ALA A 14 12.85 -11.07 4.24
C ALA A 14 11.41 -10.65 3.90
N MET A 15 10.60 -10.46 4.93
CA MET A 15 9.27 -9.87 4.83
C MET A 15 9.32 -8.40 5.25
N TYR A 16 8.99 -7.50 4.32
CA TYR A 16 8.93 -6.07 4.55
C TYR A 16 7.47 -5.60 4.58
N LEU A 17 7.17 -4.64 5.47
CA LEU A 17 5.87 -3.98 5.49
C LEU A 17 5.86 -2.83 4.46
N VAL A 18 4.71 -2.64 3.82
CA VAL A 18 4.48 -1.53 2.89
C VAL A 18 3.87 -0.29 3.57
N VAL A 19 3.57 -0.39 4.87
CA VAL A 19 3.07 0.72 5.69
C VAL A 19 4.27 1.50 6.22
N ASN A 20 4.25 2.82 6.03
CA ASN A 20 5.34 3.71 6.39
C ASN A 20 4.84 4.87 7.26
N ASP A 21 5.74 5.46 8.04
CA ASP A 21 5.49 6.69 8.79
C ASP A 21 5.44 7.88 7.83
N LEU A 22 4.43 8.75 8.01
CA LEU A 22 4.27 9.97 7.22
C LEU A 22 5.25 11.08 7.64
N GLY A 23 5.93 10.92 8.78
CA GLY A 23 6.85 11.89 9.36
C GLY A 23 6.17 13.04 10.11
N THR A 24 4.86 12.96 10.32
CA THR A 24 4.06 13.96 11.03
C THR A 24 2.97 13.31 11.88
N ASN A 25 2.75 13.83 13.08
CA ASN A 25 1.61 13.43 13.90
C ASN A 25 0.27 13.81 13.25
N SER A 26 -0.79 13.09 13.61
CA SER A 26 -2.16 13.36 13.17
C SER A 26 -2.68 14.74 13.60
N GLY A 27 -3.76 15.21 12.96
CA GLY A 27 -4.38 16.51 13.21
C GLY A 27 -3.71 17.67 12.48
N ARG A 28 -2.90 17.39 11.45
CA ARG A 28 -2.17 18.42 10.66
C ARG A 28 -2.80 18.66 9.29
N GLY A 29 -3.98 18.09 9.04
CA GLY A 29 -4.74 18.25 7.79
C GLY A 29 -4.36 17.25 6.70
N ARG A 30 -3.30 16.47 6.88
CA ARG A 30 -2.91 15.33 6.03
C ARG A 30 -2.29 14.26 6.92
N ASP A 31 -3.11 13.28 7.27
CA ASP A 31 -2.77 12.33 8.33
C ASP A 31 -2.51 10.91 7.80
N PHE A 32 -2.89 10.64 6.54
CA PHE A 32 -2.60 9.38 5.85
C PHE A 32 -2.62 9.57 4.33
N ALA A 33 -2.00 8.64 3.61
CA ALA A 33 -2.05 8.57 2.16
C ALA A 33 -2.18 7.10 1.73
N ASN A 34 -3.27 6.79 1.02
CA ASN A 34 -3.45 5.49 0.41
C ASN A 34 -2.71 5.47 -0.94
N GLY A 35 -1.49 4.92 -0.92
CA GLY A 35 -0.62 4.82 -2.09
C GLY A 35 -0.93 3.63 -2.99
N TYR A 36 0.01 3.34 -3.90
CA TYR A 36 -0.14 2.30 -4.92
C TYR A 36 -0.47 0.91 -4.35
N THR A 37 0.16 0.52 -3.24
CA THR A 37 -0.07 -0.78 -2.59
C THR A 37 -1.50 -0.96 -2.06
N PHE A 38 -2.19 0.14 -1.73
CA PHE A 38 -3.62 0.09 -1.42
C PHE A 38 -4.46 -0.12 -2.69
N LEU A 39 -4.09 0.54 -3.79
CA LEU A 39 -4.80 0.46 -5.08
C LEU A 39 -4.66 -0.91 -5.77
N GLU A 40 -3.60 -1.66 -5.47
CA GLU A 40 -3.49 -3.07 -5.89
C GLU A 40 -4.62 -3.95 -5.33
N ARG A 41 -5.23 -3.55 -4.20
CA ARG A 41 -6.27 -4.31 -3.50
C ARG A 41 -7.66 -3.74 -3.72
N PHE A 42 -7.78 -2.43 -3.92
CA PHE A 42 -9.07 -1.74 -4.03
C PHE A 42 -9.17 -0.88 -5.27
N HIS A 43 -10.32 -0.92 -5.92
CA HIS A 43 -10.64 0.00 -7.00
C HIS A 43 -11.09 1.34 -6.42
N VAL A 44 -10.52 2.45 -6.92
CA VAL A 44 -10.88 3.82 -6.53
C VAL A 44 -11.35 4.58 -7.77
N ALA A 45 -12.55 5.17 -7.71
CA ALA A 45 -13.13 5.91 -8.83
C ALA A 45 -14.15 6.98 -8.38
N GLY A 46 -14.49 7.87 -9.32
CA GLY A 46 -15.56 8.87 -9.18
C GLY A 46 -15.07 10.31 -8.97
N GLY A 47 -15.97 11.27 -9.18
CA GLY A 47 -15.74 12.70 -8.87
C GLY A 47 -15.81 13.01 -7.36
N ARG A 48 -16.28 12.05 -6.57
CA ARG A 48 -16.06 11.89 -5.13
C ARG A 48 -15.45 10.51 -4.94
N VAL A 49 -14.55 10.35 -3.98
CA VAL A 49 -13.78 9.11 -3.80
C VAL A 49 -14.71 7.95 -3.41
N GLY A 50 -14.93 7.00 -4.31
CA GLY A 50 -15.55 5.71 -4.04
C GLY A 50 -14.51 4.60 -3.97
N VAL A 51 -14.70 3.63 -3.09
CA VAL A 51 -13.78 2.49 -2.89
C VAL A 51 -14.55 1.18 -3.00
N GLY A 52 -14.07 0.27 -3.85
CA GLY A 52 -14.66 -1.06 -4.07
C GLY A 52 -13.63 -2.18 -3.94
N VAL A 53 -14.10 -3.36 -3.53
CA VAL A 53 -13.28 -4.57 -3.51
C VAL A 53 -12.99 -5.06 -4.93
N THR A 54 -11.86 -5.72 -5.10
CA THR A 54 -11.43 -6.39 -6.33
C THR A 54 -11.34 -7.90 -6.08
N THR A 55 -11.12 -8.69 -7.14
CA THR A 55 -10.84 -10.12 -7.00
C THR A 55 -9.55 -10.40 -6.21
N GLN A 56 -8.65 -9.42 -6.09
CA GLN A 56 -7.34 -9.50 -5.46
C GLN A 56 -7.33 -8.96 -4.02
N THR A 57 -8.43 -8.39 -3.53
CA THR A 57 -8.50 -7.79 -2.18
C THR A 57 -8.06 -8.75 -1.08
N ARG A 58 -8.31 -10.07 -1.24
CA ARG A 58 -7.97 -11.11 -0.26
C ARG A 58 -6.86 -12.07 -0.74
N ALA A 59 -6.16 -11.75 -1.83
CA ALA A 59 -5.07 -12.62 -2.28
C ALA A 59 -3.94 -12.65 -1.25
N THR A 60 -3.43 -13.85 -0.94
CA THR A 60 -2.32 -14.06 0.00
C THR A 60 -0.94 -13.89 -0.64
N THR A 61 -0.91 -13.58 -1.94
CA THR A 61 0.30 -13.26 -2.70
C THR A 61 0.59 -11.77 -2.67
N ASN A 62 1.87 -11.41 -2.63
CA ASN A 62 2.41 -10.05 -2.74
C ASN A 62 3.50 -10.00 -3.82
#